data_AF-A0AAN0JS01-F1
#
_entry.id   AF-A0AAN0JS01-F1
#
_cell.length_a   1.000
_cell.length_b   1.000
_cell.length_c   1.000
_cell.angle_alpha   90.00
_cell.angle_beta   90.00
_cell.angle_gamma   90.00
#
_symmetry.space_group_name_H-M   'P 1'
#
loop_
_entity.id
_entity.type
_entity.pdbx_description
1 polymer ?
#
loop_
_entity_poly.entity_id
_entity_poly.type
_entity_poly.pdbx_seq_one_letter_code
_entity_poly.pdbx_strand_id
1 'polypeptide(L)'
;MTESVLVVVTAVLLLSVSEVITDCPPSSGIYLRHSGNCFFNGSYFTDSSIRSSATSLRLECGLPGETLSTGQWIGPDGEVPCGSGNKHNVQCTTGSGASLSIHINPANGYLGADGDGQYMCCLPTSCSTSGTNIITATIFRYSEIESFAVADLPSDMTVYPQEYKLSCTKIGFPEYGISMSIGATALASYTNCHDINNNNCPGTTDSSAPVDNTFLVQ
;
A
#
# COMPACT_ATOMS: atom_id res chain seq x y z
N MET A 1 -47.47 37.21 6.40
CA MET A 1 -46.31 36.78 7.22
C MET A 1 -46.12 35.25 7.24
N THR A 2 -46.87 34.51 6.43
CA THR A 2 -46.89 33.03 6.38
C THR A 2 -46.13 32.44 5.20
N GLU A 3 -45.72 33.25 4.20
CA GLU A 3 -44.98 32.74 3.03
C GLU A 3 -43.47 32.91 3.14
N SER A 4 -42.98 34.00 3.76
CA SER A 4 -41.53 34.26 3.89
C SER A 4 -40.79 33.36 4.88
N VAL A 5 -41.49 32.76 5.85
CA VAL A 5 -40.87 31.85 6.83
C VAL A 5 -40.72 30.44 6.25
N LEU A 6 -41.66 29.99 5.42
CA LEU A 6 -41.62 28.66 4.80
C LEU A 6 -40.53 28.54 3.72
N VAL A 7 -40.29 29.62 2.96
CA VAL A 7 -39.22 29.68 1.94
C VAL A 7 -37.82 29.69 2.56
N VAL A 8 -37.65 30.32 3.73
CA VAL A 8 -36.35 30.34 4.43
C VAL A 8 -36.03 28.98 5.03
N VAL A 9 -37.02 28.24 5.54
CA VAL A 9 -36.80 26.88 6.08
C VAL A 9 -36.50 25.87 4.97
N THR A 10 -37.15 25.96 3.81
CA THR A 10 -36.85 25.06 2.67
C THR A 10 -35.53 25.40 1.96
N ALA A 11 -35.13 26.67 1.89
CA ALA A 11 -33.83 27.06 1.34
C ALA A 11 -32.66 26.70 2.25
N VAL A 12 -32.84 26.75 3.58
CA VAL A 12 -31.81 26.33 4.55
C VAL A 12 -31.67 24.80 4.62
N LEU A 13 -32.74 24.05 4.36
CA LEU A 13 -32.68 22.58 4.27
C LEU A 13 -32.08 22.05 2.95
N LEU A 14 -31.90 22.91 1.94
CA LEU A 14 -31.30 22.56 0.64
C LEU A 14 -29.81 22.94 0.53
N LEU A 15 -29.24 23.54 1.57
CA LEU A 15 -27.82 23.90 1.64
C LEU A 15 -27.02 23.05 2.65
N SER A 16 -27.56 21.95 3.17
CA SER A 16 -26.73 20.91 3.77
C SER A 16 -26.03 20.17 2.64
N VAL A 17 -24.93 20.79 2.22
CA VAL A 17 -23.72 20.25 1.60
C VAL A 17 -23.86 18.78 1.23
N SER A 18 -23.76 18.51 -0.06
CA SER A 18 -23.37 17.20 -0.56
C SER A 18 -22.12 16.77 0.21
N GLU A 19 -22.27 15.98 1.27
CA GLU A 19 -21.15 15.22 1.79
C GLU A 19 -20.88 14.23 0.67
N VAL A 20 -19.87 14.59 -0.12
CA VAL A 20 -19.20 13.67 -1.02
C VAL A 20 -18.98 12.41 -0.18
N ILE A 21 -19.67 11.32 -0.49
CA ILE A 21 -19.43 10.04 0.19
C ILE A 21 -18.13 9.46 -0.40
N THR A 22 -17.04 10.21 -0.19
CA THR A 22 -15.62 9.89 -0.37
C THR A 22 -14.98 9.51 0.95
N ASP A 23 -15.77 9.43 2.02
CA ASP A 23 -15.28 9.17 3.36
C ASP A 23 -15.02 7.69 3.56
N CYS A 24 -13.73 7.38 3.73
CA CYS A 24 -13.30 6.13 4.32
C CYS A 24 -14.09 5.87 5.60
N PRO A 25 -14.46 4.61 5.86
CA PRO A 25 -15.63 4.26 6.67
C PRO A 25 -15.72 5.11 7.95
N PRO A 26 -16.80 5.90 8.12
CA PRO A 26 -16.91 6.89 9.20
C PRO A 26 -17.01 6.25 10.59
N SER A 27 -17.12 4.91 10.68
CA SER A 27 -17.37 4.16 11.90
C SER A 27 -16.30 3.12 12.25
N SER A 28 -15.19 3.00 11.52
CA SER A 28 -14.21 1.93 11.79
C SER A 28 -12.76 2.40 11.70
N GLY A 29 -12.28 2.93 12.83
CA GLY A 29 -10.86 3.01 13.16
C GLY A 29 -9.99 3.83 12.19
N ILE A 30 -8.68 3.63 12.34
CA ILE A 30 -7.66 4.22 11.48
C ILE A 30 -7.79 3.65 10.06
N TYR A 31 -7.62 4.50 9.03
CA TYR A 31 -7.73 4.10 7.63
C TYR A 31 -6.55 4.58 6.79
N LEU A 32 -6.37 3.95 5.62
CA LEU A 32 -5.50 4.43 4.55
C LEU A 32 -6.35 4.99 3.41
N ARG A 33 -5.94 6.11 2.83
CA ARG A 33 -6.58 6.73 1.66
C ARG A 33 -5.55 7.15 0.63
N HIS A 34 -5.81 6.82 -0.63
CA HIS A 34 -4.95 7.21 -1.76
C HIS A 34 -5.80 7.36 -3.03
N SER A 35 -5.59 8.45 -3.78
CA SER A 35 -6.36 8.79 -4.98
C SER A 35 -7.89 8.80 -4.76
N GLY A 36 -8.34 9.14 -3.55
CA GLY A 36 -9.75 9.15 -3.15
C GLY A 36 -10.33 7.76 -2.81
N ASN A 37 -9.55 6.69 -2.90
CA ASN A 37 -9.97 5.34 -2.52
C ASN A 37 -9.43 4.96 -1.14
N CYS A 38 -10.15 4.09 -0.44
CA CYS A 38 -9.80 3.62 0.88
C CYS A 38 -9.18 2.23 0.82
N PHE A 39 -8.16 2.02 1.64
CA PHE A 39 -7.33 0.83 1.63
C PHE A 39 -7.32 0.16 2.99
N PHE A 40 -7.24 -1.16 3.00
CA PHE A 40 -7.21 -1.98 4.21
C PHE A 40 -5.79 -2.04 4.80
N ASN A 41 -5.68 -2.51 6.04
CA ASN A 41 -4.40 -2.69 6.73
C ASN A 41 -3.49 -3.68 5.99
N GLY A 42 -2.24 -3.30 5.72
CA GLY A 42 -1.29 -4.11 4.96
C GLY A 42 -1.39 -3.94 3.43
N SER A 43 -2.15 -2.95 2.96
CA SER A 43 -2.18 -2.62 1.52
C SER A 43 -0.82 -2.17 1.02
N TYR A 44 -0.58 -2.27 -0.28
CA TYR A 44 0.69 -1.89 -0.89
C TYR A 44 0.55 -0.83 -1.98
N PHE A 45 1.63 -0.08 -2.17
CA PHE A 45 1.72 1.03 -3.11
C PHE A 45 3.09 1.00 -3.80
N THR A 46 3.15 1.39 -5.07
CA THR A 46 4.43 1.65 -5.71
C THR A 46 4.92 3.03 -5.31
N ASP A 47 6.24 3.22 -5.24
CA ASP A 47 6.82 4.54 -4.99
C ASP A 47 6.33 5.59 -5.99
N SER A 48 6.16 5.18 -7.25
CA SER A 48 5.63 5.97 -8.34
C SER A 48 4.18 6.42 -8.12
N SER A 49 3.35 5.63 -7.42
CA SER A 49 1.94 6.01 -7.16
C SER A 49 1.81 7.09 -6.09
N ILE A 50 2.77 7.19 -5.17
CA ILE A 50 2.82 8.21 -4.12
C ILE A 50 3.81 9.35 -4.43
N ARG A 51 4.45 9.31 -5.61
CA ARG A 51 5.36 10.35 -6.08
C ARG A 51 4.59 11.49 -6.74
N SER A 52 4.08 12.41 -5.93
CA SER A 52 3.26 13.52 -6.41
C SER A 52 3.31 14.75 -5.52
N SER A 53 3.13 15.93 -6.10
CA SER A 53 2.88 17.17 -5.37
C SER A 53 1.40 17.35 -4.99
N ALA A 54 0.49 16.66 -5.69
CA ALA A 54 -0.95 16.73 -5.45
C ALA A 54 -1.32 16.00 -4.16
N THR A 55 -2.13 16.63 -3.31
CA THR A 55 -2.55 16.09 -2.02
C THR A 55 -3.38 14.81 -2.15
N SER A 56 -4.20 14.69 -3.20
CA SER A 56 -5.04 13.51 -3.45
C SER A 56 -4.24 12.25 -3.79
N LEU A 57 -2.99 12.37 -4.25
CA LEU A 57 -2.12 11.25 -4.61
C LEU A 57 -1.12 10.91 -3.51
N ARG A 58 -1.18 11.58 -2.36
CA ARG A 58 -0.41 11.19 -1.18
C ARG A 58 -1.07 9.99 -0.53
N LEU A 59 -0.27 9.14 0.10
CA LEU A 59 -0.82 8.08 0.93
C LEU A 59 -1.18 8.69 2.28
N GLU A 60 -2.46 8.90 2.49
CA GLU A 60 -3.02 9.42 3.72
C GLU A 60 -3.34 8.30 4.70
N CYS A 61 -3.04 8.55 5.96
CA CYS A 61 -3.54 7.79 7.08
C CYS A 61 -4.35 8.74 7.96
N GLY A 62 -5.60 8.38 8.25
CA GLY A 62 -6.54 9.23 8.97
C GLY A 62 -7.24 8.48 10.10
N LEU A 63 -7.63 9.23 11.13
CA LEU A 63 -8.43 8.75 12.25
C LEU A 63 -9.63 9.70 12.45
N PRO A 64 -10.84 9.32 11.98
CA PRO A 64 -12.02 10.16 12.09
C PRO A 64 -12.39 10.50 13.53
N GLY A 65 -12.87 11.72 13.76
CA GLY A 65 -13.36 12.18 15.07
C GLY A 65 -12.28 12.54 16.10
N GLU A 66 -11.00 12.32 15.78
CA GLU A 66 -9.86 12.62 16.67
C GLU A 66 -9.07 13.84 16.19
N THR A 67 -8.32 14.44 17.12
CA THR A 67 -7.37 15.53 16.82
C THR A 67 -5.94 15.01 16.88
N LEU A 68 -5.11 15.40 15.92
CA LEU A 68 -3.70 15.01 15.92
C LEU A 68 -2.99 15.56 17.16
N SER A 69 -2.32 14.68 17.91
CA SER A 69 -1.50 15.08 19.06
C SER A 69 -0.03 15.06 18.68
N THR A 70 0.53 13.85 18.50
CA THR A 70 1.90 13.68 17.98
C THR A 70 1.86 13.01 16.62
N GLY A 71 1.17 11.87 16.52
CA GLY A 71 1.08 11.05 15.31
C GLY A 71 2.45 10.64 14.75
N GLN A 72 2.51 9.61 13.93
CA GLN A 72 3.78 9.24 13.31
C GLN A 72 3.59 8.38 12.08
N TRP A 73 4.49 8.56 11.11
CA TRP A 73 4.80 7.54 10.12
C TRP A 73 6.20 7.00 10.40
N ILE A 74 6.33 5.68 10.49
CA ILE A 74 7.60 4.97 10.63
C ILE A 74 7.78 4.11 9.39
N GLY A 75 8.85 4.35 8.64
CA GLY A 75 9.27 3.50 7.52
C GLY A 75 10.29 2.44 7.93
N PRO A 76 10.84 1.70 6.96
CA PRO A 76 11.81 0.63 7.19
C PRO A 76 13.06 1.10 7.93
N ASP A 77 13.53 2.30 7.58
CA ASP A 77 14.59 2.99 8.31
C ASP A 77 13.97 4.08 9.20
N GLY A 78 13.08 3.74 10.13
CA GLY A 78 12.60 4.66 11.18
C GLY A 78 11.67 5.80 10.74
N GLU A 79 11.55 6.83 11.57
CA GLU A 79 10.54 7.89 11.42
C GLU A 79 10.68 8.68 10.11
N VAL A 80 9.54 8.88 9.44
CA VAL A 80 9.42 9.78 8.28
C VAL A 80 9.12 11.19 8.80
N PRO A 81 9.97 12.19 8.52
CA PRO A 81 9.82 13.52 9.09
C PRO A 81 8.58 14.23 8.54
N CYS A 82 7.73 14.73 9.44
CA CYS A 82 6.57 15.56 9.10
C CYS A 82 6.92 17.06 9.10
N GLY A 83 6.57 17.77 8.03
CA GLY A 83 6.71 19.23 7.93
C GLY A 83 7.98 19.71 7.22
N SER A 84 9.16 19.22 7.59
CA SER A 84 10.41 19.59 6.92
C SER A 84 11.38 18.42 6.78
N GLY A 85 12.06 18.35 5.64
CA GLY A 85 13.00 17.27 5.32
C GLY A 85 12.31 16.06 4.70
N ASN A 86 13.09 15.01 4.48
CA ASN A 86 12.64 13.72 4.00
C ASN A 86 13.60 12.64 4.52
N LYS A 87 13.15 11.38 4.50
CA LYS A 87 14.00 10.22 4.72
C LYS A 87 13.78 9.24 3.57
N HIS A 88 14.87 8.84 2.90
CA HIS A 88 14.82 8.05 1.66
C HIS A 88 13.92 8.63 0.58
N ASN A 89 13.89 9.97 0.48
CA ASN A 89 13.04 10.77 -0.40
C ASN A 89 11.54 10.81 -0.04
N VAL A 90 11.12 10.08 1.00
CA VAL A 90 9.76 10.12 1.56
C VAL A 90 9.64 11.22 2.60
N GLN A 91 8.58 12.01 2.50
CA GLN A 91 8.27 13.08 3.44
C GLN A 91 6.82 12.99 3.90
N CYS A 92 6.59 13.42 5.15
CA CYS A 92 5.27 13.45 5.77
C CYS A 92 4.70 14.88 5.77
N THR A 93 3.38 14.97 5.62
CA THR A 93 2.60 16.21 5.78
C THR A 93 1.43 16.00 6.72
N THR A 94 1.16 16.99 7.55
CA THR A 94 0.00 17.03 8.44
C THR A 94 -1.24 17.48 7.69
N GLY A 95 -2.30 16.69 7.78
CA GLY A 95 -3.62 17.01 7.26
C GLY A 95 -4.50 17.76 8.28
N SER A 96 -5.78 17.86 7.99
CA SER A 96 -6.79 18.35 8.95
C SER A 96 -7.24 17.23 9.90
N GLY A 97 -7.49 17.56 11.17
CA GLY A 97 -7.86 16.56 12.19
C GLY A 97 -6.69 15.64 12.53
N ALA A 98 -6.96 14.41 13.00
CA ALA A 98 -5.97 13.36 13.12
C ALA A 98 -5.68 12.72 11.76
N SER A 99 -4.87 13.39 10.92
CA SER A 99 -4.46 12.89 9.61
C SER A 99 -3.00 13.22 9.30
N LEU A 100 -2.26 12.23 8.81
CA LEU A 100 -0.89 12.35 8.32
C LEU A 100 -0.78 11.67 6.96
N SER A 101 -0.14 12.32 6.00
CA SER A 101 0.10 11.73 4.68
C SER A 101 1.59 11.64 4.36
N ILE A 102 2.02 10.55 3.75
CA ILE A 102 3.37 10.40 3.19
C ILE A 102 3.35 10.46 1.67
N HIS A 103 4.41 11.01 1.09
CA HIS A 103 4.61 11.08 -0.35
C HIS A 103 6.09 11.29 -0.68
N ILE A 104 6.42 11.08 -1.95
CA ILE A 104 7.73 11.43 -2.51
C ILE A 104 7.55 12.71 -3.32
N ASN A 105 8.25 13.78 -2.96
CA ASN A 105 8.29 14.96 -3.81
C ASN A 105 8.98 14.59 -5.12
N PRO A 106 8.38 14.86 -6.30
CA PRO A 106 9.04 14.58 -7.58
C PRO A 106 10.46 15.15 -7.70
N ALA A 107 10.75 16.26 -7.02
CA ALA A 107 12.08 16.88 -6.96
C ALA A 107 13.12 16.06 -6.17
N ASN A 108 12.69 15.18 -5.26
CA ASN A 108 13.57 14.30 -4.48
C ASN A 108 13.95 13.02 -5.25
N GLY A 109 13.39 12.79 -6.44
CA GLY A 109 13.63 11.57 -7.22
C GLY A 109 12.67 10.43 -6.90
N TYR A 110 13.19 9.23 -6.68
CA TYR A 110 12.46 7.98 -6.40
C TYR A 110 12.80 7.46 -5.00
N LEU A 111 12.10 6.43 -4.52
CA LEU A 111 12.37 5.84 -3.21
C LEU A 111 13.81 5.32 -3.12
N GLY A 112 14.51 5.66 -2.03
CA GLY A 112 15.82 5.09 -1.72
C GLY A 112 15.71 3.60 -1.36
N ALA A 113 16.77 2.81 -1.55
CA ALA A 113 16.74 1.36 -1.27
C ALA A 113 16.37 1.06 0.20
N ASP A 114 16.87 1.86 1.13
CA ASP A 114 16.58 1.71 2.57
C ASP A 114 15.18 2.24 2.96
N GLY A 115 14.45 2.83 2.02
CA GLY A 115 13.04 3.19 2.17
C GLY A 115 12.08 2.13 1.63
N ASP A 116 12.57 1.10 0.94
CA ASP A 116 11.74 0.05 0.38
C ASP A 116 11.22 -0.87 1.50
N GLY A 117 9.89 -1.10 1.55
CA GLY A 117 9.27 -2.03 2.47
C GLY A 117 8.11 -1.45 3.28
N GLN A 118 7.94 -1.97 4.50
CA GLN A 118 6.76 -1.70 5.33
C GLN A 118 6.85 -0.34 6.04
N TYR A 119 5.77 0.42 5.93
CA TYR A 119 5.48 1.66 6.62
C TYR A 119 4.34 1.45 7.62
N MET A 120 4.44 2.12 8.74
CA MET A 120 3.48 2.06 9.84
C MET A 120 3.03 3.47 10.18
N CYS A 121 1.73 3.71 10.15
CA CYS A 121 1.11 4.94 10.62
C CYS A 121 0.50 4.73 12.00
N CYS A 122 0.74 5.67 12.91
CA CYS A 122 0.20 5.68 14.26
C CYS A 122 -0.56 6.98 14.52
N LEU A 123 -1.81 6.85 14.95
CA LEU A 123 -2.69 7.98 15.26
C LEU A 123 -3.55 7.73 16.52
N PRO A 124 -3.96 8.78 17.24
CA PRO A 124 -3.56 10.19 17.05
C PRO A 124 -2.20 10.51 17.67
N THR A 125 -1.56 9.52 18.30
CA THR A 125 -0.27 9.62 18.99
C THR A 125 0.82 8.80 18.28
N SER A 126 2.06 9.02 18.69
CA SER A 126 3.24 8.30 18.23
C SER A 126 3.17 6.79 18.45
N CYS A 127 3.90 6.02 17.64
CA CYS A 127 3.90 4.56 17.70
C CYS A 127 4.45 3.98 19.00
N SER A 128 5.22 4.76 19.76
CA SER A 128 5.71 4.38 21.09
C SER A 128 4.61 4.42 22.18
N THR A 129 3.47 5.04 21.90
CA THR A 129 2.37 5.17 22.85
C THR A 129 1.53 3.91 22.85
N SER A 130 1.45 3.24 24.00
CA SER A 130 0.63 2.04 24.17
C SER A 130 -0.84 2.32 23.83
N GLY A 131 -1.45 1.45 23.03
CA GLY A 131 -2.86 1.57 22.64
C GLY A 131 -3.14 2.60 21.55
N THR A 132 -2.12 3.19 20.92
CA THR A 132 -2.31 4.02 19.72
C THR A 132 -2.87 3.16 18.58
N ASN A 133 -3.72 3.74 17.73
CA ASN A 133 -4.20 3.04 16.54
C ASN A 133 -3.06 2.91 15.54
N ILE A 134 -2.97 1.76 14.89
CA ILE A 134 -1.89 1.43 13.95
C ILE A 134 -2.51 0.91 12.65
N ILE A 135 -2.01 1.42 11.52
CA ILE A 135 -2.25 0.84 10.19
C ILE A 135 -0.93 0.76 9.44
N THR A 136 -0.73 -0.33 8.71
CA THR A 136 0.48 -0.54 7.91
C THR A 136 0.17 -0.47 6.43
N ALA A 137 1.17 -0.04 5.66
CA ALA A 137 1.20 -0.09 4.22
C ALA A 137 2.59 -0.48 3.76
N THR A 138 2.72 -1.13 2.62
CA THR A 138 4.04 -1.43 2.05
C THR A 138 4.29 -0.56 0.83
N ILE A 139 5.44 0.11 0.77
CA ILE A 139 5.81 0.96 -0.37
C ILE A 139 7.02 0.33 -1.04
N PHE A 140 6.85 -0.02 -2.31
CA PHE A 140 7.88 -0.72 -3.08
C PHE A 140 8.50 0.16 -4.14
N ARG A 141 9.81 0.04 -4.33
CA ARG A 141 10.51 0.62 -5.48
C ARG A 141 10.38 -0.24 -6.73
N TYR A 142 10.18 -1.55 -6.56
CA TYR A 142 10.07 -2.53 -7.65
C TYR A 142 8.94 -3.55 -7.38
N SER A 143 9.11 -4.79 -7.83
CA SER A 143 8.25 -5.91 -7.47
C SER A 143 8.82 -6.66 -6.28
N GLU A 144 7.94 -7.15 -5.42
CA GLU A 144 8.29 -7.97 -4.25
C GLU A 144 7.53 -9.30 -4.24
N ILE A 145 8.04 -10.24 -3.45
CA ILE A 145 7.37 -11.52 -3.20
C ILE A 145 6.67 -11.41 -1.85
N GLU A 146 5.34 -11.44 -1.89
CA GLU A 146 4.49 -11.41 -0.71
C GLU A 146 4.54 -12.75 0.03
N SER A 147 4.47 -13.85 -0.71
CA SER A 147 4.43 -15.18 -0.13
C SER A 147 5.00 -16.25 -1.04
N PHE A 148 5.37 -17.37 -0.43
CA PHE A 148 5.71 -18.61 -1.11
C PHE A 148 4.86 -19.75 -0.54
N ALA A 149 4.46 -20.66 -1.40
CA ALA A 149 3.80 -21.90 -1.02
C ALA A 149 4.51 -23.08 -1.69
N VAL A 150 4.76 -24.12 -0.92
CA VAL A 150 5.28 -25.40 -1.43
C VAL A 150 4.15 -26.40 -1.33
N ALA A 151 3.85 -27.07 -2.44
CA ALA A 151 2.89 -28.15 -2.51
C ALA A 151 3.56 -29.41 -3.04
N ASP A 152 2.90 -30.55 -2.83
CA ASP A 152 3.32 -31.86 -3.34
C ASP A 152 4.71 -32.30 -2.88
N LEU A 153 5.17 -31.83 -1.72
CA LEU A 153 6.43 -32.26 -1.13
C LEU A 153 6.35 -33.75 -0.75
N PRO A 154 7.24 -34.63 -1.27
CA PRO A 154 7.21 -36.06 -0.94
C PRO A 154 7.42 -36.28 0.55
N SER A 155 6.59 -37.12 1.16
CA SER A 155 6.76 -37.51 2.57
C SER A 155 7.99 -38.40 2.79
N ASP A 156 8.36 -39.18 1.77
CA ASP A 156 9.59 -39.96 1.72
C ASP A 156 10.63 -39.25 0.84
N MET A 157 11.51 -38.49 1.49
CA MET A 157 12.59 -37.76 0.83
C MET A 157 13.78 -38.64 0.38
N THR A 158 13.64 -39.97 0.44
CA THR A 158 14.71 -40.91 0.03
C THR A 158 14.50 -41.49 -1.36
N VAL A 159 13.31 -41.32 -1.95
CA VAL A 159 12.98 -41.80 -3.30
C VAL A 159 13.26 -40.70 -4.32
N TYR A 160 14.04 -41.02 -5.35
CA TYR A 160 14.41 -40.10 -6.43
C TYR A 160 13.86 -40.58 -7.78
N PRO A 161 13.48 -39.65 -8.70
CA PRO A 161 13.49 -38.19 -8.53
C PRO A 161 12.34 -37.68 -7.65
N GLN A 162 12.55 -36.54 -7.00
CA GLN A 162 11.53 -35.86 -6.20
C GLN A 162 10.95 -34.70 -7.01
N GLU A 163 9.63 -34.64 -7.08
CA GLU A 163 8.91 -33.53 -7.69
C GLU A 163 8.18 -32.76 -6.59
N TYR A 164 8.19 -31.43 -6.66
CA TYR A 164 7.37 -30.56 -5.82
C TYR A 164 6.99 -29.31 -6.58
N LYS A 165 5.89 -28.69 -6.16
CA LYS A 165 5.39 -27.45 -6.75
C LYS A 165 5.73 -26.28 -5.84
N LEU A 166 6.39 -25.28 -6.40
CA LEU A 166 6.65 -24.01 -5.72
C LEU A 166 5.77 -22.94 -6.36
N SER A 167 4.89 -22.34 -5.56
CA SER A 167 4.11 -21.16 -5.93
C SER A 167 4.66 -19.94 -5.22
N CYS A 168 4.61 -18.77 -5.87
CA CYS A 168 4.86 -17.50 -5.21
C CYS A 168 3.81 -16.47 -5.57
N THR A 169 3.51 -15.61 -4.61
CA THR A 169 2.66 -14.46 -4.81
C THR A 169 3.52 -13.22 -4.98
N LYS A 170 3.44 -12.59 -6.15
CA LYS A 170 4.16 -11.35 -6.43
C LYS A 170 3.24 -10.14 -6.35
N ILE A 171 3.77 -9.04 -5.84
CA ILE A 171 3.12 -7.73 -5.74
C ILE A 171 4.06 -6.63 -6.26
N GLY A 172 3.56 -5.40 -6.42
CA GLY A 172 4.35 -4.25 -6.89
C GLY A 172 4.32 -4.04 -8.41
N PHE A 173 5.44 -3.62 -9.00
CA PHE A 173 5.50 -3.17 -10.41
C PHE A 173 5.02 -4.22 -11.41
N PRO A 174 4.25 -3.86 -12.46
CA PRO A 174 3.69 -4.81 -13.42
C PRO A 174 4.75 -5.43 -14.34
N GLU A 175 5.92 -4.81 -14.46
CA GLU A 175 7.06 -5.27 -15.26
C GLU A 175 8.13 -5.91 -14.37
N TYR A 176 8.51 -7.16 -14.66
CA TYR A 176 9.44 -7.91 -13.81
C TYR A 176 10.15 -9.03 -14.57
N GLY A 177 11.17 -9.61 -13.93
CA GLY A 177 11.80 -10.86 -14.33
C GLY A 177 11.65 -11.89 -13.22
N ILE A 178 11.65 -13.16 -13.58
CA ILE A 178 11.64 -14.27 -12.63
C ILE A 178 12.90 -15.08 -12.87
N SER A 179 13.74 -15.22 -11.85
CA SER A 179 14.89 -16.11 -11.89
C SER A 179 14.89 -17.01 -10.66
N MET A 180 14.97 -18.31 -10.88
CA MET A 180 15.05 -19.32 -9.84
C MET A 180 16.26 -20.22 -10.11
N SER A 181 17.05 -20.46 -9.08
CA SER A 181 18.24 -21.30 -9.16
C SER A 181 18.47 -22.06 -7.85
N ILE A 182 18.98 -23.28 -7.94
CA ILE A 182 19.53 -24.02 -6.79
C ILE A 182 21.05 -24.02 -6.94
N GLY A 183 21.73 -23.30 -6.05
CA GLY A 183 23.17 -23.07 -6.18
C GLY A 183 23.49 -22.37 -7.51
N ALA A 184 24.33 -22.99 -8.33
CA ALA A 184 24.71 -22.47 -9.66
C ALA A 184 23.78 -22.94 -10.80
N THR A 185 22.82 -23.83 -10.52
CA THR A 185 21.94 -24.40 -11.54
C THR A 185 20.67 -23.56 -11.67
N ALA A 186 20.45 -22.94 -12.83
CA ALA A 186 19.21 -22.24 -13.13
C ALA A 186 18.07 -23.25 -13.35
N LEU A 187 16.96 -23.08 -12.62
CA LEU A 187 15.73 -23.86 -12.77
C LEU A 187 14.75 -23.19 -13.72
N ALA A 188 14.58 -21.88 -13.56
CA ALA A 188 13.69 -21.07 -14.39
C ALA A 188 14.26 -19.66 -14.54
N SER A 189 14.13 -19.09 -15.74
CA SER A 189 14.57 -17.73 -16.02
C SER A 189 13.67 -17.11 -17.08
N TYR A 190 12.72 -16.29 -16.62
CA TYR A 190 11.83 -15.52 -17.47
C TYR A 190 12.20 -14.04 -17.38
N THR A 191 12.25 -13.36 -18.52
CA THR A 191 12.52 -11.93 -18.61
C THR A 191 11.34 -11.24 -19.29
N ASN A 192 11.17 -9.94 -19.03
CA ASN A 192 10.09 -9.12 -19.60
C ASN A 192 8.68 -9.66 -19.29
N CYS A 193 8.46 -10.12 -18.05
CA CYS A 193 7.12 -10.42 -17.55
C CYS A 193 6.32 -9.12 -17.45
N HIS A 194 5.04 -9.18 -17.82
CA HIS A 194 4.13 -8.03 -17.77
C HIS A 194 2.72 -8.49 -17.39
N ASP A 195 2.19 -8.00 -16.26
CA ASP A 195 0.89 -8.49 -15.72
C ASP A 195 -0.32 -8.08 -16.58
N ILE A 196 -0.21 -6.99 -17.35
CA ILE A 196 -1.36 -6.36 -18.04
C ILE A 196 -1.57 -6.92 -19.45
N ASN A 197 -0.52 -7.46 -20.10
CA ASN A 197 -0.50 -7.73 -21.54
C ASN A 197 0.28 -9.03 -21.81
N ASN A 198 -0.44 -10.08 -22.21
CA ASN A 198 0.07 -11.33 -22.81
C ASN A 198 1.45 -11.77 -22.29
N ASN A 199 1.42 -12.37 -21.11
CA ASN A 199 2.57 -12.72 -20.30
C ASN A 199 3.44 -13.80 -20.95
N ASN A 200 4.71 -13.47 -21.23
CA ASN A 200 5.78 -14.42 -21.54
C ASN A 200 6.20 -15.27 -20.31
N CYS A 201 5.48 -15.14 -19.19
CA CYS A 201 5.80 -15.72 -17.91
C CYS A 201 4.60 -16.53 -17.39
N PRO A 202 4.84 -17.74 -16.85
CA PRO A 202 3.77 -18.59 -16.32
C PRO A 202 3.16 -17.97 -15.07
N GLY A 203 1.90 -17.55 -15.16
CA GLY A 203 1.12 -16.99 -14.05
C GLY A 203 -0.34 -16.80 -14.47
N THR A 204 -1.28 -17.00 -13.54
CA THR A 204 -2.70 -16.70 -13.79
C THR A 204 -2.96 -15.23 -13.51
N THR A 205 -3.34 -14.49 -14.54
CA THR A 205 -3.63 -13.06 -14.48
C THR A 205 -4.93 -12.79 -13.70
N ASP A 206 -4.86 -12.01 -12.62
CA ASP A 206 -6.02 -11.19 -12.23
C ASP A 206 -5.56 -9.77 -11.89
N SER A 207 -5.89 -8.84 -12.79
CA SER A 207 -5.49 -7.45 -12.76
C SER A 207 -6.23 -6.70 -11.66
N SER A 208 -5.70 -6.75 -10.43
CA SER A 208 -6.04 -5.98 -9.22
C SER A 208 -5.79 -6.80 -7.94
N ALA A 209 -5.32 -8.04 -8.06
CA ALA A 209 -5.05 -8.95 -6.97
C ALA A 209 -3.60 -9.44 -7.01
N PRO A 210 -3.08 -10.03 -5.92
CA PRO A 210 -1.76 -10.65 -5.91
C PRO A 210 -1.63 -11.72 -7.01
N VAL A 211 -0.52 -11.72 -7.75
CA VAL A 211 -0.31 -12.65 -8.87
C VAL A 211 0.30 -13.96 -8.36
N ASP A 212 -0.40 -15.08 -8.54
CA ASP A 212 0.10 -16.42 -8.23
C ASP A 212 0.88 -17.00 -9.42
N ASN A 213 2.19 -17.17 -9.23
CA ASN A 213 3.06 -17.86 -10.17
C ASN A 213 3.34 -19.27 -9.66
N THR A 214 2.94 -20.28 -10.43
CA THR A 214 3.22 -21.69 -10.15
C THR A 214 4.43 -22.16 -10.96
N PHE A 215 5.40 -22.81 -10.30
CA PHE A 215 6.53 -23.48 -10.91
C PHE A 215 6.57 -24.96 -10.53
N LEU A 216 6.84 -25.82 -11.51
CA LEU A 216 7.14 -27.24 -11.30
C LEU A 216 8.66 -27.40 -11.29
N VAL A 217 9.20 -27.97 -10.22
CA VAL A 217 10.61 -28.34 -10.13
C VAL A 217 10.69 -29.87 -10.22
N GLN A 218 11.35 -30.37 -11.26
CA GLN A 218 11.61 -31.79 -11.54
C GLN A 218 13.07 -32.15 -11.25
#